data_AF-A0A7C7TTQ0-F1
#
_entry.id   AF-A0A7C7TTQ0-F1
#
_cell.length_a   1.000
_cell.length_b   1.000
_cell.length_c   1.000
_cell.angle_alpha   90.00
_cell.angle_beta   90.00
_cell.angle_gamma   90.00
#
_symmetry.space_group_name_H-M   'P 1'
#
loop_
_entity.id
_entity.type
_entity.pdbx_description
1 polymer ?
#
loop_
_entity_poly.entity_id
_entity_poly.type
_entity_poly.pdbx_seq_one_letter_code
_entity_poly.pdbx_strand_id
1 'polypeptide(L)'
;MTIIHRILTFLLLVTVLAACVVQSDIPQFDRMSDTELAMYNSTADVPDMVLCVEEVRIGSHIRKKYCATLEEYANALENQSNQLGVMNHGGSSVFGTRRGVFD
;
A
#
# COMPACT_ATOMS: atom_id res chain seq x y z
N MET A 1 -29.86 -31.20 29.95
CA MET A 1 -28.50 -30.62 29.86
C MET A 1 -27.76 -30.95 28.55
N THR A 2 -28.24 -31.89 27.72
CA THR A 2 -27.60 -32.26 26.45
C THR A 2 -27.94 -31.32 25.29
N ILE A 3 -29.16 -30.77 25.24
CA ILE A 3 -29.61 -29.86 24.17
C ILE A 3 -28.85 -28.53 24.19
N ILE A 4 -28.66 -27.94 25.38
CA ILE A 4 -27.91 -26.68 25.55
C ILE A 4 -26.44 -26.88 25.13
N HIS A 5 -25.84 -28.04 25.45
CA HIS A 5 -24.49 -28.38 25.02
C HIS A 5 -24.38 -28.50 23.49
N ARG A 6 -25.38 -29.11 22.84
CA ARG A 6 -25.43 -29.25 21.37
C ARG A 6 -25.61 -27.90 20.67
N ILE A 7 -26.37 -26.98 21.26
CA ILE A 7 -26.54 -25.62 20.75
C ILE A 7 -25.23 -24.84 20.89
N LEU A 8 -24.56 -24.97 22.03
CA LEU A 8 -23.30 -24.26 22.29
C LEU A 8 -22.17 -24.76 21.40
N THR A 9 -22.08 -26.07 21.16
CA THR A 9 -21.11 -26.62 20.19
C THR A 9 -21.41 -26.22 18.75
N PHE A 10 -22.68 -26.15 18.36
CA PHE A 10 -23.06 -25.63 17.04
C PHE A 10 -22.69 -24.16 16.86
N LEU A 11 -22.96 -23.32 17.87
CA LEU A 11 -22.61 -21.90 17.82
C LEU A 11 -21.09 -21.70 17.73
N LEU A 12 -20.32 -22.48 18.49
CA LEU A 12 -18.86 -22.44 18.44
C LEU A 12 -18.31 -22.91 17.09
N LEU A 13 -18.94 -23.89 16.45
CA LEU A 13 -18.56 -24.32 15.11
C LEU A 13 -18.80 -23.21 14.08
N VAL A 14 -19.97 -22.55 14.12
CA VAL A 14 -20.33 -21.49 13.17
C VAL A 14 -19.39 -20.28 13.27
N THR A 15 -19.00 -19.87 14.48
CA THR A 15 -18.07 -18.74 14.65
C THR A 15 -16.66 -19.05 14.14
N VAL A 16 -16.19 -20.29 14.29
CA VAL A 16 -14.88 -20.72 13.75
C VAL A 16 -14.89 -20.74 12.22
N LEU A 17 -15.98 -21.20 11.58
CA LEU A 17 -16.08 -21.16 10.12
C LEU A 17 -16.16 -19.73 9.57
N ALA A 18 -16.82 -18.81 10.29
CA ALA A 18 -16.90 -17.40 9.89
C ALA A 18 -15.53 -16.69 9.92
N ALA A 19 -14.60 -17.13 10.78
CA ALA A 19 -13.25 -16.58 10.85
C ALA A 19 -12.35 -17.01 9.67
N CYS A 20 -12.68 -18.10 8.97
CA CYS A 20 -11.93 -18.55 7.80
C CYS A 20 -12.27 -17.74 6.53
N VAL A 21 -13.35 -16.97 6.54
CA VAL A 21 -13.67 -16.01 5.47
C VAL A 21 -12.88 -14.72 5.72
N VAL A 22 -11.55 -14.83 5.70
CA VAL A 22 -10.69 -13.65 5.63
C VAL A 22 -10.86 -13.10 4.22
N GLN A 23 -11.84 -12.20 4.11
CA GLN A 23 -12.03 -11.32 2.99
C GLN A 23 -10.69 -10.62 2.77
N SER A 24 -9.93 -11.09 1.79
CA SER A 24 -8.79 -10.36 1.25
C SER A 24 -9.39 -9.32 0.32
N ASP A 25 -10.08 -8.33 0.90
CA ASP A 25 -10.64 -7.19 0.17
C ASP A 25 -9.54 -6.34 -0.50
N ILE A 26 -8.27 -6.66 -0.20
CA ILE A 26 -7.10 -6.15 -0.89
C ILE A 26 -6.68 -7.21 -1.93
N PRO A 27 -7.12 -7.09 -3.19
CA PRO A 27 -6.59 -7.90 -4.28
C PRO A 27 -5.06 -7.79 -4.32
N GLN A 28 -4.39 -8.95 -4.29
CA GLN A 28 -2.93 -9.02 -4.39
C GLN A 28 -2.50 -8.86 -5.85
N PHE A 29 -2.51 -7.62 -6.34
CA PHE A 29 -2.12 -7.27 -7.70
C PHE A 29 -0.68 -7.68 -8.03
N ASP A 30 0.20 -7.75 -7.02
CA ASP A 30 1.58 -8.22 -7.18
C ASP A 30 1.69 -9.66 -7.71
N ARG A 31 0.67 -10.49 -7.47
CA ARG A 31 0.63 -11.90 -7.92
C ARG A 31 -0.06 -12.09 -9.26
N MET A 32 -0.68 -11.05 -9.81
CA MET A 32 -1.33 -11.11 -11.11
C MET A 32 -0.31 -11.00 -12.24
N SER A 33 -0.53 -11.78 -13.29
CA SER A 33 0.18 -11.65 -14.56
C SER A 33 -0.23 -10.35 -15.28
N ASP A 34 0.63 -9.86 -16.17
CA ASP A 34 0.34 -8.63 -16.93
C ASP A 34 -0.95 -8.74 -17.76
N THR A 35 -1.28 -9.96 -18.21
CA THR A 35 -2.53 -10.25 -18.92
C THR A 35 -3.76 -10.15 -18.01
N GLU A 36 -3.67 -10.63 -16.78
CA GLU A 36 -4.77 -10.54 -15.80
C GLU A 36 -5.00 -9.09 -15.38
N LEU A 37 -3.92 -8.33 -15.18
CA LEU A 37 -3.97 -6.89 -14.91
C LEU A 37 -4.60 -6.10 -16.06
N ALA A 38 -4.25 -6.42 -17.31
CA ALA A 38 -4.85 -5.77 -18.48
C ALA A 38 -6.37 -6.05 -18.58
N MET A 39 -6.78 -7.29 -18.30
CA MET A 39 -8.20 -7.65 -18.26
C MET A 39 -8.94 -6.93 -17.14
N TYR A 40 -8.35 -6.86 -15.94
CA TYR A 40 -8.91 -6.12 -14.81
C TYR A 40 -9.09 -4.63 -15.16
N ASN A 41 -8.03 -3.98 -15.63
CA ASN A 41 -8.03 -2.57 -16.01
C ASN A 41 -8.96 -2.24 -17.19
N SER A 42 -9.27 -3.21 -18.05
CA SER A 42 -10.23 -3.00 -19.14
C SER A 42 -11.67 -2.81 -18.64
N THR A 43 -11.95 -3.29 -17.43
CA THR A 43 -13.28 -3.26 -16.81
C THR A 43 -13.38 -2.30 -15.62
N ALA A 44 -12.25 -1.92 -15.04
CA ALA A 44 -12.19 -1.02 -13.90
C ALA A 44 -12.40 0.45 -14.33
N ASP A 45 -13.03 1.23 -13.47
CA ASP A 45 -13.08 2.68 -13.61
C ASP A 45 -11.68 3.28 -13.39
N VAL A 46 -11.44 4.47 -13.96
CA VAL A 46 -10.13 5.13 -13.93
C VAL A 46 -9.46 5.19 -12.52
N PRO A 47 -10.13 5.62 -11.43
CA PRO A 47 -9.47 5.66 -10.11
C PRO A 47 -9.07 4.26 -9.60
N ASP A 48 -9.82 3.23 -9.98
CA ASP A 48 -9.64 1.84 -9.56
C ASP A 48 -8.68 1.07 -10.47
N MET A 49 -8.24 1.67 -11.58
CA MET A 49 -7.22 1.06 -12.44
C MET A 49 -5.92 0.86 -11.66
N VAL A 50 -5.28 -0.27 -11.92
CA VAL A 50 -4.07 -0.70 -11.21
C VAL A 50 -2.85 -0.50 -12.09
N LEU A 51 -1.83 0.12 -11.52
CA LEU A 51 -0.53 0.26 -12.14
C LEU A 51 0.51 -0.46 -11.29
N CYS A 52 1.40 -1.21 -11.95
CA CYS A 52 2.53 -1.86 -11.29
C CYS A 52 3.83 -1.20 -11.74
N VAL A 53 4.61 -0.70 -10.78
CA VAL A 53 5.91 -0.06 -11.03
C VAL A 53 7.03 -0.94 -10.48
N GLU A 54 8.08 -1.13 -11.29
CA GLU A 54 9.30 -1.83 -10.86
C GLU A 54 10.38 -0.82 -10.46
N GLU A 55 10.70 -0.75 -9.18
CA GLU A 55 11.79 0.08 -8.68
C GLU A 55 13.14 -0.62 -8.91
N VAL A 56 13.98 -0.01 -9.74
CA VAL A 56 15.38 -0.40 -9.92
C VAL A 56 16.28 0.60 -9.22
N ARG A 57 16.84 0.21 -8.08
CA ARG A 57 17.82 1.04 -7.35
C ARG A 57 19.22 0.82 -7.89
N ILE A 58 19.91 1.90 -8.27
CA ILE A 58 21.30 1.85 -8.73
C ILE A 58 22.17 1.23 -7.62
N GLY A 59 22.83 0.11 -7.91
CA GLY A 59 23.66 -0.64 -6.95
C GLY A 59 22.96 -1.80 -6.23
N SER A 60 21.66 -2.02 -6.44
CA SER A 60 20.94 -3.20 -5.94
C SER A 60 20.50 -4.09 -7.10
N HIS A 61 20.76 -5.39 -7.01
CA HIS A 61 20.23 -6.38 -7.96
C HIS A 61 18.80 -6.82 -7.62
N ILE A 62 18.29 -6.45 -6.44
CA ILE A 62 16.94 -6.77 -6.00
C ILE A 62 15.98 -5.79 -6.65
N ARG A 63 15.14 -6.30 -7.54
CA ARG A 63 14.03 -5.57 -8.13
C ARG A 63 12.81 -5.67 -7.21
N LYS A 64 12.16 -4.54 -6.96
CA LYS A 64 10.92 -4.50 -6.18
C LYS A 64 9.79 -4.08 -7.11
N LYS A 65 8.77 -4.93 -7.23
CA LYS A 65 7.51 -4.60 -7.91
C LYS A 65 6.53 -4.10 -6.85
N TYR A 66 5.87 -2.99 -7.13
CA TYR A 66 4.81 -2.44 -6.30
C TYR A 66 3.61 -2.14 -7.19
N CYS A 67 2.48 -2.78 -6.89
CA CYS A 67 1.21 -2.56 -7.57
C CYS A 67 0.20 -1.86 -6.65
N ALA A 68 -0.44 -0.81 -7.15
CA ALA A 68 -1.46 -0.06 -6.43
C ALA A 68 -2.49 0.53 -7.41
N THR A 69 -3.63 1.00 -6.90
CA THR A 69 -4.62 1.72 -7.72
C THR A 69 -4.15 3.13 -8.05
N LEU A 70 -4.69 3.75 -9.10
CA LEU A 70 -4.36 5.13 -9.46
C LEU A 70 -4.75 6.11 -8.35
N GLU A 71 -5.84 5.86 -7.64
CA GLU A 71 -6.22 6.65 -6.47
C GLU A 71 -5.16 6.57 -5.35
N GLU A 72 -4.68 5.37 -5.04
CA GLU A 72 -3.62 5.18 -4.03
C GLU A 72 -2.33 5.91 -4.44
N TYR A 73 -1.94 5.86 -5.71
CA TYR A 73 -0.80 6.62 -6.21
C TYR A 73 -0.99 8.13 -6.09
N ALA A 74 -2.18 8.65 -6.40
CA ALA A 74 -2.48 10.07 -6.28
C ALA A 74 -2.37 10.53 -4.82
N ASN A 75 -2.96 9.76 -3.90
CA ASN A 75 -2.89 10.02 -2.46
C ASN A 75 -1.45 9.94 -1.93
N ALA A 76 -0.66 8.96 -2.40
CA ALA A 76 0.74 8.82 -2.03
C ALA A 76 1.58 10.03 -2.51
N LEU A 77 1.33 10.50 -3.73
CA LEU A 77 2.01 11.64 -4.31
C LEU A 77 1.65 12.94 -3.57
N GLU A 78 0.38 13.15 -3.23
CA GLU A 78 -0.06 14.29 -2.43
C GLU A 78 0.66 14.31 -1.07
N ASN A 79 0.66 13.17 -0.36
CA ASN A 79 1.37 13.03 0.91
C ASN A 79 2.87 13.31 0.80
N GLN A 80 3.52 12.82 -0.26
CA GLN A 80 4.94 13.07 -0.50
C GLN A 80 5.20 14.55 -0.80
N SER A 81 4.35 15.19 -1.62
CA SER A 81 4.47 16.60 -1.98
C SER A 81 4.30 17.52 -0.75
N ASN A 82 3.37 17.19 0.15
CA ASN A 82 3.18 17.90 1.41
C ASN A 82 4.42 17.82 2.30
N GLN A 83 5.06 16.65 2.42
CA GLN A 83 6.31 16.50 3.16
C GLN A 83 7.44 17.34 2.56
N LEU A 84 7.57 17.37 1.24
CA LEU A 84 8.55 18.20 0.53
C LEU A 84 8.30 19.69 0.75
N GLY A 85 7.05 20.13 0.74
CA GLY A 85 6.66 21.51 1.05
C GLY A 85 7.08 21.91 2.46
N VAL A 86 6.83 21.06 3.47
CA VAL A 86 7.26 21.33 4.86
C VAL A 86 8.78 21.43 4.97
N MET A 87 9.53 20.56 4.29
CA MET A 87 11.01 20.64 4.28
C MET A 87 11.51 21.93 3.62
N ASN A 88 10.87 22.38 2.54
CA ASN A 88 11.25 23.58 1.81
C ASN A 88 10.93 24.88 2.58
N HIS A 89 9.81 24.92 3.32
CA HIS A 89 9.33 26.14 3.99
C HIS A 89 9.65 26.20 5.50
N GLY A 90 10.03 25.09 6.14
CA GLY A 90 10.31 25.00 7.57
C GLY A 90 11.80 25.05 7.97
N GLY A 91 12.70 25.27 7.02
CA GLY A 91 14.14 25.32 7.25
C GLY A 91 14.57 26.60 7.98
N SER A 92 14.31 26.71 9.28
CA SER A 92 15.10 27.61 10.14
C SER A 92 16.55 27.15 10.07
N SER A 93 17.39 27.93 9.41
CA SER A 93 18.83 27.70 9.29
C SER A 93 19.49 27.74 10.68
N VAL A 94 19.53 26.60 11.37
CA VAL A 94 20.37 26.34 12.55
C VAL A 94 21.76 25.89 12.08
N PHE A 95 22.32 26.55 11.08
CA PHE A 95 23.72 26.36 10.70
C PHE A 95 24.40 27.73 10.75
N GLY A 96 25.09 27.97 11.86
CA GLY A 96 25.81 29.20 12.11
C GLY A 96 26.81 29.47 10.98
N THR A 97 26.77 30.69 10.45
CA THR A 97 27.78 31.22 9.55
C THR A 97 29.14 31.28 10.27
N ARG A 98 29.92 30.19 10.23
CA ARG A 98 31.37 30.30 10.31
C ARG A 98 31.86 30.80 8.95
N ARG A 99 32.01 32.13 8.85
CA ARG A 99 32.82 32.77 7.81
C ARG A 99 34.22 32.16 7.85
N GLY A 100 34.51 31.27 6.91
CA GLY A 100 35.88 30.92 6.54
C GLY A 100 36.47 32.08 5.76
N VAL A 101 37.44 32.75 6.37
CA VAL A 101 38.39 33.64 5.68
C VAL A 101 39.23 32.75 4.77
N PHE A 102 39.27 33.05 3.48
CA PHE A 102 40.29 32.54 2.56
C PHE A 102 41.24 33.70 2.28
N ASP A 103 42.51 33.46 2.57
CA ASP A 103 43.65 34.33 2.23
C ASP A 103 43.76 34.61 0.72
#